data_AF-A0A933N831-F1
#
_entry.id   AF-A0A933N831-F1
#
_cell.length_a   1.000
_cell.length_b   1.000
_cell.length_c   1.000
_cell.angle_alpha   90.00
_cell.angle_beta   90.00
_cell.angle_gamma   90.00
#
_symmetry.space_group_name_H-M   'P 1'
#
loop_
_entity.id
_entity.type
_entity.pdbx_description
1 polymer ?
#
loop_
_entity_poly.entity_id
_entity_poly.type
_entity_poly.pdbx_seq_one_letter_code
_entity_poly.pdbx_strand_id
1 'polypeptide(L)'
;MGLVEEVGAAGVHTCRALVSISVLERTRELGVMLAIGATPERLERMFLTEGLAVAVVGWVLGVLVSWPLTLGLDAIVGTLGFLAPLPFVLDARAPFLWLVLVVVASFFATWVPARSVLRLTVREALARV
;
A
#
# COMPACT_ATOMS: atom_id res chain seq x y z
N MET A 1 25.67 -23.39 9.24
CA MET A 1 24.46 -23.45 8.39
C MET A 1 23.17 -23.52 9.20
N GLY A 2 23.08 -24.26 10.32
CA GLY A 2 21.83 -24.37 11.11
C GLY A 2 21.29 -23.07 11.76
N LEU A 3 22.15 -22.15 12.22
CA LEU A 3 21.68 -20.90 12.85
C LEU A 3 20.93 -19.96 11.88
N VAL A 4 21.22 -19.99 10.58
CA VAL A 4 20.51 -19.16 9.59
C VAL A 4 19.12 -19.73 9.31
N GLU A 5 18.98 -21.05 9.33
CA GLU A 5 17.70 -21.75 9.15
C GLU A 5 16.75 -21.52 10.34
N GLU A 6 17.26 -21.57 11.57
CA GLU A 6 16.44 -21.31 12.76
C GLU A 6 15.98 -19.86 12.87
N VAL A 7 16.85 -18.89 12.54
CA VAL A 7 16.47 -17.47 12.51
C VAL A 7 15.46 -17.20 11.39
N GLY A 8 15.62 -17.85 10.23
CA GLY A 8 14.66 -17.77 9.12
C GLY A 8 13.28 -18.32 9.49
N ALA A 9 13.24 -19.50 10.13
CA ALA A 9 12.00 -20.10 10.60
C ALA A 9 11.30 -19.23 11.66
N ALA A 10 12.05 -18.71 12.64
CA ALA A 10 11.51 -17.80 13.66
C ALA A 10 10.90 -16.53 13.04
N GLY A 11 11.54 -15.98 11.99
CA GLY A 11 11.01 -14.85 11.23
C GLY A 11 9.65 -15.17 10.58
N VAL A 12 9.55 -16.29 9.88
CA VAL A 12 8.30 -16.71 9.20
C VAL A 12 7.17 -16.96 10.22
N HIS A 13 7.46 -17.62 11.34
CA HIS A 13 6.47 -17.86 12.40
C HIS A 13 5.97 -16.55 12.99
N THR A 14 6.89 -15.61 13.25
CA THR A 14 6.56 -14.28 13.76
C THR A 14 5.69 -13.51 12.77
N CYS A 15 6.07 -13.45 11.49
CA CYS A 15 5.27 -12.79 10.46
C CYS A 15 3.86 -13.39 10.35
N ARG A 16 3.73 -14.72 10.38
CA ARG A 16 2.42 -15.40 10.34
C ARG A 16 1.57 -15.05 11.55
N ALA A 17 2.17 -15.04 12.74
CA ALA A 17 1.48 -14.69 13.98
C ALA A 17 1.00 -13.24 13.96
N LEU A 18 1.86 -12.28 13.59
CA LEU A 18 1.49 -10.87 13.48
C LEU A 18 0.34 -10.65 12.49
N VAL A 19 0.45 -11.19 11.27
CA VAL A 19 -0.60 -11.05 10.26
C VAL A 19 -1.92 -11.65 10.75
N SER A 20 -1.87 -12.80 11.44
CA SER A 20 -3.08 -13.43 11.99
C SER A 20 -3.75 -12.56 13.07
N ILE A 21 -2.96 -11.97 13.97
CA ILE A 21 -3.46 -11.08 15.03
C ILE A 21 -4.08 -9.83 14.41
N SER A 22 -3.40 -9.18 13.45
CA SER A 22 -3.92 -7.98 12.79
C SER A 22 -5.22 -8.24 12.02
N VAL A 23 -5.39 -9.42 11.43
CA VAL A 23 -6.65 -9.82 10.78
C VAL A 23 -7.80 -9.96 11.79
N LEU A 24 -7.52 -10.57 12.95
CA LEU A 24 -8.53 -10.73 14.01
C LEU A 24 -8.98 -9.38 14.58
N GLU A 25 -8.04 -8.47 14.85
CA GLU A 25 -8.33 -7.12 15.36
C GLU A 25 -9.23 -6.35 14.39
N ARG A 26 -8.86 -6.30 13.10
CA ARG A 26 -9.68 -5.67 12.06
C ARG A 26 -11.07 -6.28 11.93
N THR A 27 -11.18 -7.60 12.03
CA THR A 27 -12.49 -8.27 11.95
C THR A 27 -13.39 -7.88 13.12
N ARG A 28 -12.82 -7.77 14.33
CA ARG A 28 -13.55 -7.31 15.53
C ARG A 28 -14.01 -5.87 15.41
N GLU A 29 -13.14 -4.97 14.93
CA GLU A 29 -13.49 -3.56 14.69
C GLU A 29 -14.67 -3.44 13.71
N LEU A 30 -14.61 -4.17 12.59
CA LEU A 30 -15.68 -4.15 11.59
C LEU A 30 -16.97 -4.78 12.12
N GLY A 31 -16.89 -5.83 12.93
CA GLY A 31 -18.05 -6.42 13.61
C GLY A 31 -18.75 -5.43 14.54
N VAL A 32 -17.99 -4.63 15.29
CA VAL A 32 -18.54 -3.56 16.14
C VAL A 32 -19.18 -2.47 15.28
N MET A 33 -18.54 -2.07 14.17
CA MET A 33 -19.10 -1.08 13.25
C MET A 33 -20.43 -1.52 12.61
N LEU A 34 -20.54 -2.80 12.23
CA LEU A 34 -21.80 -3.35 11.70
C LEU A 34 -22.88 -3.39 12.79
N ALA A 35 -22.52 -3.73 14.04
CA ALA A 35 -23.47 -3.79 15.16
C ALA A 35 -24.09 -2.42 15.51
N ILE A 36 -23.36 -1.32 15.30
CA ILE A 36 -23.88 0.05 15.46
C ILE A 36 -24.62 0.55 14.20
N GLY A 37 -24.83 -0.30 13.19
CA GLY A 37 -25.64 -0.01 12.01
C GLY A 37 -24.88 0.51 10.78
N ALA A 38 -23.55 0.36 10.72
CA ALA A 38 -22.83 0.66 9.49
C ALA A 38 -23.20 -0.34 8.39
N THR A 39 -23.38 0.14 7.14
CA THR A 39 -23.66 -0.74 6.00
C THR A 39 -22.36 -1.22 5.36
N PRO A 40 -22.31 -2.45 4.82
CA PRO A 40 -21.11 -2.96 4.13
C PRO A 40 -20.62 -2.05 3.01
N GLU A 41 -21.52 -1.37 2.28
CA GLU A 41 -21.12 -0.42 1.22
C GLU A 41 -20.41 0.82 1.77
N ARG A 42 -20.79 1.30 2.97
CA ARG A 42 -20.09 2.42 3.61
C ARG A 42 -18.68 2.03 4.03
N LEU A 43 -18.51 0.82 4.54
CA LEU A 43 -17.19 0.27 4.86
C LEU A 43 -16.34 0.09 3.60
N GLU A 44 -16.90 -0.46 2.51
CA GLU A 44 -16.17 -0.62 1.23
C GLU A 44 -15.66 0.73 0.72
N ARG A 45 -16.51 1.76 0.73
CA ARG A 45 -16.13 3.13 0.33
C ARG A 45 -15.05 3.71 1.24
N MET A 46 -15.17 3.51 2.56
CA MET A 46 -14.17 3.96 3.52
C MET A 46 -12.79 3.35 3.23
N PHE A 47 -12.72 2.04 3.01
CA PHE A 47 -11.47 1.37 2.67
C PHE A 47 -10.88 1.88 1.35
N LEU A 48 -11.72 2.05 0.31
CA LEU A 48 -11.27 2.61 -0.97
C LEU A 48 -10.70 4.02 -0.80
N THR A 49 -11.34 4.88 0.00
CA THR A 49 -10.83 6.23 0.27
C THR A 49 -9.53 6.22 1.06
N GLU A 50 -9.38 5.31 2.02
CA GLU A 50 -8.14 5.15 2.79
C GLU A 50 -7.00 4.68 1.89
N GLY A 51 -7.23 3.65 1.06
CA GLY A 51 -6.24 3.15 0.10
C GLY A 51 -5.82 4.19 -0.93
N LEU A 52 -6.77 4.98 -1.45
CA LEU A 52 -6.49 6.10 -2.34
C LEU A 52 -5.68 7.19 -1.64
N ALA A 53 -6.03 7.56 -0.40
CA ALA A 53 -5.30 8.56 0.36
C ALA A 53 -3.84 8.13 0.58
N VAL A 54 -3.62 6.88 1.01
CA VAL A 54 -2.28 6.31 1.20
C VAL A 54 -1.48 6.32 -0.11
N ALA A 55 -2.12 5.97 -1.24
CA ALA A 55 -1.49 5.95 -2.55
C ALA A 55 -1.06 7.34 -3.02
N VAL A 56 -1.92 8.35 -2.85
CA VAL A 56 -1.59 9.74 -3.18
C VAL A 56 -0.44 10.25 -2.32
N VAL A 57 -0.47 9.99 -1.01
CA VAL A 57 0.61 10.38 -0.10
C VAL A 57 1.93 9.70 -0.51
N GLY A 58 1.90 8.40 -0.79
CA GLY A 58 3.06 7.66 -1.27
C GLY A 58 3.62 8.21 -2.59
N TRP A 59 2.76 8.56 -3.54
CA TRP A 59 3.17 9.18 -4.80
C TRP A 59 3.82 10.55 -4.57
N VAL A 60 3.24 11.42 -3.74
CA VAL A 60 3.81 12.74 -3.41
C VAL A 60 5.20 12.59 -2.80
N LEU A 61 5.34 11.70 -1.81
CA LEU A 61 6.63 11.43 -1.16
C LEU A 61 7.65 10.86 -2.14
N GLY A 62 7.23 9.93 -3.00
CA GLY A 62 8.08 9.34 -4.03
C GLY A 62 8.61 10.39 -5.02
N VAL A 63 7.74 11.27 -5.52
CA VAL A 63 8.14 12.38 -6.40
C VAL A 63 9.11 13.31 -5.67
N LEU A 64 8.79 13.70 -4.44
CA LEU A 64 9.59 14.61 -3.63
C LEU A 64 11.01 14.08 -3.37
N VAL A 65 11.15 12.77 -3.13
CA VAL A 65 12.45 12.12 -2.90
C VAL A 65 13.19 11.86 -4.22
N SER A 66 12.48 11.48 -5.28
CA SER A 66 13.08 11.19 -6.58
C SER A 66 13.74 12.40 -7.22
N TRP A 67 13.20 13.60 -7.01
CA TRP A 67 13.68 14.84 -7.58
C TRP A 67 15.14 15.19 -7.20
N PRO A 68 15.50 15.34 -5.91
CA PRO A 68 16.88 15.62 -5.52
C PRO A 68 17.81 14.45 -5.85
N LEU A 69 17.31 13.21 -5.79
CA LEU A 69 18.10 12.03 -6.13
C LEU A 69 18.52 12.05 -7.60
N THR A 70 17.59 12.41 -8.51
CA THR A 70 17.87 12.48 -9.94
C THR A 70 18.84 13.62 -10.26
N LEU A 71 18.65 14.80 -9.65
CA LEU A 71 19.61 15.91 -9.79
C LEU A 71 21.02 15.55 -9.29
N GLY A 72 21.12 14.82 -8.18
CA GLY A 72 22.39 14.34 -7.66
C GLY A 72 23.06 13.33 -8.59
N LEU A 73 22.29 12.40 -9.15
CA LEU A 73 22.79 11.41 -10.11
C LEU A 73 23.25 12.08 -11.41
N ASP A 74 22.50 13.05 -11.94
CA ASP A 74 22.88 13.79 -13.15
C ASP A 74 24.17 14.57 -12.96
N ALA A 75 24.39 15.16 -11.78
CA ALA A 75 25.64 15.86 -11.46
C ALA A 75 26.85 14.93 -11.45
N ILE A 76 26.70 13.71 -10.90
CA ILE A 76 27.78 12.71 -10.82
C ILE A 76 28.03 12.09 -12.20
N VAL A 77 26.97 11.70 -12.91
CA VAL A 77 27.07 11.02 -14.21
C VAL A 77 27.49 11.99 -15.32
N GLY A 78 26.99 13.22 -15.32
CA GLY A 78 27.35 14.24 -16.31
C GLY A 78 28.82 14.65 -16.23
N THR A 79 29.38 14.71 -15.02
CA THR A 79 30.80 15.04 -14.81
C THR A 79 31.75 13.89 -15.16
N LEU A 80 31.34 12.63 -14.91
CA LEU A 80 32.18 11.45 -15.17
C LEU A 80 32.04 10.89 -16.60
N GLY A 81 30.88 11.03 -17.23
CA GLY A 81 30.54 10.34 -18.49
C GLY A 81 30.59 11.21 -19.75
N PHE A 82 30.09 12.45 -19.69
CA PHE A 82 29.85 13.25 -20.91
C PHE A 82 30.59 14.59 -20.95
N LEU A 83 31.33 14.97 -19.90
CA LEU A 83 32.03 16.26 -19.76
C LEU A 83 31.13 17.49 -19.98
N ALA A 84 29.81 17.29 -19.94
CA ALA A 84 28.77 18.30 -20.12
C ALA A 84 27.50 17.88 -19.35
N PRO A 85 26.76 18.82 -18.75
CA PRO A 85 25.50 18.52 -18.08
C PRO A 85 24.48 17.99 -19.09
N LEU A 86 23.91 16.81 -18.84
CA LEU A 86 22.80 16.31 -19.65
C LEU A 86 21.60 17.25 -19.48
N PRO A 87 20.87 17.58 -20.57
CA PRO A 87 19.64 18.34 -20.46
C PRO A 87 18.58 17.45 -19.78
N PHE A 88 18.46 17.57 -18.47
CA PHE A 88 17.38 16.93 -17.72
C PHE A 88 16.06 17.64 -18.04
N VAL A 89 15.34 17.12 -19.04
CA VAL A 89 14.02 17.60 -19.40
C VAL A 89 13.01 16.90 -18.50
N LEU A 90 12.53 17.63 -17.50
CA LEU A 90 11.43 17.20 -16.64
C LEU A 90 10.12 17.23 -17.42
N ASP A 91 9.86 16.14 -18.14
CA ASP A 91 8.58 15.96 -18.80
C ASP A 91 7.53 15.61 -17.74
N ALA A 92 6.56 16.52 -17.54
CA ALA A 92 5.46 16.35 -16.60
C ALA A 92 4.60 15.10 -16.90
N ARG A 93 4.76 14.50 -18.08
CA ARG A 93 4.13 13.22 -18.46
C ARG A 93 4.59 12.05 -17.59
N ALA A 94 5.86 11.99 -17.21
CA ALA A 94 6.40 10.89 -16.41
C ALA A 94 5.76 10.78 -15.01
N PRO A 95 5.74 11.84 -14.18
CA PRO A 95 5.08 11.77 -12.87
C PRO A 95 3.56 11.60 -12.99
N PHE A 96 2.94 12.12 -14.05
CA PHE A 96 1.50 11.92 -14.31
C PHE A 96 1.15 10.47 -14.64
N LEU A 97 1.90 9.82 -15.54
CA LEU A 97 1.74 8.39 -15.84
C LEU A 97 1.95 7.54 -14.58
N TRP A 98 2.94 7.91 -13.76
CA TRP A 98 3.19 7.24 -12.48
C TRP A 98 2.00 7.40 -11.51
N LEU A 99 1.40 8.59 -11.44
CA LEU A 99 0.21 8.82 -10.61
C LEU A 99 -0.94 7.91 -11.03
N VAL A 100 -1.23 7.84 -12.34
CA VAL A 100 -2.29 6.98 -12.88
C VAL A 100 -2.02 5.53 -12.51
N LEU A 101 -0.77 5.06 -12.67
CA LEU A 101 -0.39 3.70 -12.33
C LEU A 101 -0.57 3.40 -10.84
N VAL A 102 -0.14 4.30 -9.95
CA VAL A 102 -0.29 4.16 -8.49
C VAL A 102 -1.77 4.16 -8.07
N VAL A 103 -2.59 5.02 -8.65
CA VAL A 103 -4.04 5.06 -8.38
C VAL A 103 -4.71 3.75 -8.80
N VAL A 104 -4.41 3.27 -10.01
CA VAL A 104 -4.96 2.01 -10.53
C VAL A 104 -4.50 0.82 -9.68
N ALA A 105 -3.20 0.75 -9.37
CA ALA A 105 -2.65 -0.30 -8.54
C ALA A 105 -3.26 -0.31 -7.12
N SER A 106 -3.39 0.86 -6.49
CA SER A 106 -4.02 1.01 -5.17
C SER A 106 -5.48 0.56 -5.21
N PHE A 107 -6.22 0.98 -6.23
CA PHE A 107 -7.61 0.59 -6.39
C PHE A 107 -7.77 -0.94 -6.46
N PHE A 108 -6.95 -1.64 -7.27
CA PHE A 108 -6.97 -3.10 -7.33
C PHE A 108 -6.49 -3.75 -6.03
N ALA A 109 -5.44 -3.22 -5.41
CA ALA A 109 -4.88 -3.74 -4.16
C ALA A 109 -5.87 -3.63 -2.99
N THR A 110 -6.67 -2.57 -2.92
CA THR A 110 -7.66 -2.34 -1.87
C THR A 110 -9.00 -3.02 -2.15
N TRP A 111 -9.40 -3.12 -3.41
CA TRP A 111 -10.67 -3.75 -3.80
C TRP A 111 -10.75 -5.21 -3.35
N VAL A 112 -9.69 -6.00 -3.55
CA VAL A 112 -9.66 -7.44 -3.20
C VAL A 112 -9.92 -7.69 -1.70
N PRO A 113 -9.16 -7.09 -0.76
CA PRO A 113 -9.39 -7.25 0.67
C PRO A 113 -10.70 -6.59 1.14
N ALA A 114 -11.11 -5.45 0.57
CA ALA A 114 -12.36 -4.80 0.96
C ALA A 114 -13.57 -5.75 0.78
N ARG A 115 -13.60 -6.53 -0.30
CA ARG A 115 -14.68 -7.48 -0.55
C ARG A 115 -14.59 -8.76 0.26
N SER A 116 -13.39 -9.27 0.51
CA SER A 116 -13.23 -10.52 1.27
C SER A 116 -13.59 -10.31 2.75
N VAL A 117 -13.18 -9.21 3.35
CA VAL A 117 -13.42 -8.93 4.78
C VAL A 117 -14.90 -8.68 5.05
N LEU A 118 -15.58 -7.91 4.21
CA LEU A 118 -17.02 -7.64 4.38
C LEU A 118 -17.89 -8.90 4.28
N ARG A 119 -17.51 -9.85 3.41
CA ARG A 119 -18.25 -11.11 3.26
C ARG A 119 -18.10 -12.03 4.48
N LEU A 120 -16.95 -12.02 5.14
CA LEU A 120 -16.72 -12.80 6.36
C LEU A 120 -17.58 -12.26 7.51
N THR A 121 -17.53 -10.94 7.75
CA THR A 121 -18.29 -10.33 8.86
C THR A 121 -19.80 -10.42 8.66
N VAL A 122 -20.31 -10.25 7.43
CA VAL A 122 -21.75 -10.40 7.14
C VAL A 122 -22.22 -11.85 7.34
N ARG A 123 -21.43 -12.84 6.95
CA ARG A 123 -21.76 -14.26 7.18
C ARG A 123 -21.82 -14.62 8.66
N GLU A 124 -20.88 -14.14 9.45
CA GLU A 124 -20.87 -14.35 10.90
C GLU A 124 -22.03 -13.66 11.61
N ALA A 125 -22.43 -12.48 11.14
CA ALA A 125 -23.61 -11.77 11.65
C ALA A 125 -24.91 -12.51 11.34
N LEU A 126 -25.06 -13.08 10.15
CA LEU A 126 -26.24 -13.85 9.74
C LEU A 126 -26.32 -15.23 10.40
N ALA A 127 -25.19 -15.87 10.71
CA ALA A 127 -25.16 -17.17 11.38
C ALA A 127 -25.54 -17.12 12.88
N ARG A 128 -25.70 -15.91 13.43
CA ARG A 128 -26.03 -15.67 14.85
C ARG A 128 -27.49 -15.24 15.09
N VAL A 129 -28.32 -15.20 14.05
CA VAL A 129 -29.76 -14.92 14.10
C VAL A 129 -30.51 -16.20 13.76
#